data_AF-A0A858XEG5-F1
#
_entry.id   AF-A0A858XEG5-F1
#
_cell.length_a   1.000
_cell.length_b   1.000
_cell.length_c   1.000
_cell.angle_alpha   90.00
_cell.angle_beta   90.00
_cell.angle_gamma   90.00
#
_symmetry.space_group_name_H-M   'P 1'
#
loop_
_entity.id
_entity.type
_entity.pdbx_description
1 polymer ?
#
loop_
_entity_poly.entity_id
_entity_poly.type
_entity_poly.pdbx_seq_one_letter_code
_entity_poly.pdbx_strand_id
1 'polypeptide(L)'
;MSEAKPRPDVQVLFDPATIATRNHELAQEIVAARPEKLLVIAVLKGSFVFAADLIRALHDVGLAPEVEFLTLSSYRDARASSGQVAVLRDVETDVRGRDVLLIDDILESGRTLAFAKDLLAARGARRVLVCVLLEKSNKRAVQITADFVGFACPDYFVVGYGMDVAHAFRQLPFIGYIPEATAD
;
A
#
# COMPACT_ATOMS: atom_id res chain seq x y z
N MET A 1 -36.37 -11.22 -6.98
CA MET A 1 -35.61 -10.88 -5.76
C MET A 1 -34.37 -11.75 -5.78
N SER A 2 -33.19 -11.18 -6.06
CA SER A 2 -31.95 -11.96 -6.14
C SER A 2 -31.53 -12.37 -4.74
N GLU A 3 -31.33 -13.66 -4.50
CA GLU A 3 -30.69 -14.15 -3.27
C GLU A 3 -29.33 -13.47 -3.13
N ALA A 4 -29.16 -12.70 -2.05
CA ALA A 4 -27.88 -12.13 -1.71
C ALA A 4 -26.95 -13.27 -1.31
N LYS A 5 -25.84 -13.46 -2.04
CA LYS A 5 -24.78 -14.38 -1.62
C LYS A 5 -24.41 -14.06 -0.15
N PRO A 6 -24.23 -15.08 0.71
CA PRO A 6 -23.78 -14.86 2.07
C PRO A 6 -22.48 -14.04 2.05
N ARG A 7 -22.39 -13.03 2.91
CA ARG A 7 -21.17 -12.24 3.04
C ARG A 7 -20.06 -13.16 3.56
N PRO A 8 -18.86 -13.16 2.97
CA PRO A 8 -17.74 -13.95 3.48
C PRO A 8 -17.50 -13.63 4.96
N ASP A 9 -17.19 -14.67 5.73
CA ASP A 9 -16.77 -14.53 7.13
C ASP A 9 -15.40 -13.88 7.16
N VAL A 10 -15.30 -12.72 7.81
CA VAL A 10 -14.06 -11.93 7.91
C VAL A 10 -13.55 -12.00 9.33
N GLN A 11 -12.39 -12.62 9.52
CA GLN A 11 -11.72 -12.70 10.82
C GLN A 11 -10.73 -11.54 10.95
N VAL A 12 -10.65 -10.94 12.14
CA VAL A 12 -9.75 -9.81 12.40
C VAL A 12 -8.31 -10.31 12.49
N LEU A 13 -7.42 -9.71 11.71
CA LEU A 13 -5.97 -9.94 11.76
C LEU A 13 -5.27 -8.86 12.59
N PHE A 14 -5.61 -7.59 12.34
CA PHE A 14 -5.12 -6.44 13.12
C PHE A 14 -6.28 -5.50 13.42
N ASP A 15 -6.48 -5.21 14.70
CA ASP A 15 -7.55 -4.32 15.14
C ASP A 15 -7.21 -2.83 14.91
N PRO A 16 -8.19 -1.91 15.03
CA PRO A 16 -7.96 -0.49 14.76
C PRO A 16 -6.91 0.15 15.67
N ALA A 17 -6.83 -0.27 16.94
CA ALA A 17 -5.88 0.29 17.90
C ALA A 17 -4.44 -0.11 17.56
N THR A 18 -4.24 -1.37 17.16
CA THR A 18 -2.96 -1.92 16.70
C THR A 18 -2.47 -1.20 15.44
N ILE A 19 -3.38 -0.94 14.50
CA ILE A 19 -3.06 -0.19 13.27
C ILE A 19 -2.68 1.26 13.59
N ALA A 20 -3.44 1.94 14.45
CA ALA A 20 -3.17 3.32 14.83
C ALA A 20 -1.80 3.46 15.52
N THR A 21 -1.47 2.57 16.46
CA THR A 21 -0.15 2.52 17.09
C THR A 21 0.95 2.31 16.05
N ARG A 22 0.77 1.36 15.13
CA ARG A 22 1.79 1.06 14.12
C ARG A 22 2.01 2.23 13.15
N ASN A 23 0.95 2.95 12.77
CA ASN A 23 1.09 4.16 11.93
C ASN A 23 1.93 5.24 12.62
N HIS A 24 1.79 5.40 13.94
CA HIS A 24 2.61 6.35 14.69
C HIS A 24 4.08 5.91 14.77
N GLU A 25 4.35 4.62 14.97
CA GLU A 25 5.72 4.07 14.92
C GLU A 25 6.35 4.25 13.53
N LEU A 26 5.63 3.94 12.46
CA LEU A 26 6.09 4.17 11.08
C LEU A 26 6.41 5.65 10.84
N ALA A 27 5.58 6.57 11.34
CA ALA A 27 5.84 8.00 11.22
C ALA A 27 7.16 8.40 11.90
N GLN A 28 7.46 7.85 13.08
CA GLN A 28 8.74 8.07 13.78
C GLN A 28 9.93 7.49 12.98
N GLU A 29 9.79 6.29 12.42
CA GLU A 29 10.80 5.68 11.54
C GLU A 29 11.09 6.55 10.31
N ILE A 30 10.03 7.09 9.67
CA ILE A 30 10.14 7.96 8.49
C ILE A 30 10.82 9.29 8.85
N VAL A 31 10.47 9.91 9.98
CA VAL A 31 11.17 11.12 10.47
C VAL A 31 12.65 10.86 10.71
N ALA A 32 12.99 9.72 11.31
CA ALA A 32 14.37 9.35 11.59
C ALA A 32 15.21 9.17 10.30
N ALA A 33 14.57 8.79 9.20
CA ALA A 33 15.19 8.72 7.86
C ALA A 33 15.49 10.10 7.25
N ARG A 34 15.14 11.20 7.94
CA ARG A 34 15.42 12.61 7.63
C ARG A 34 15.15 12.96 6.16
N PRO A 35 13.91 12.81 5.68
CA PRO A 35 13.59 13.13 4.30
C PRO A 35 13.69 14.63 4.04
N GLU A 36 14.09 15.02 2.83
CA GLU A 36 14.10 16.43 2.42
C GLU A 36 13.11 16.68 1.29
N LYS A 37 12.31 17.76 1.42
CA LYS A 37 11.24 18.14 0.48
C LYS A 37 10.29 16.98 0.21
N LEU A 38 9.88 16.29 1.27
CA LEU A 38 9.11 15.06 1.21
C LEU A 38 7.85 15.22 0.35
N LEU A 39 7.68 14.32 -0.61
CA LEU A 39 6.45 14.12 -1.36
C LEU A 39 5.92 12.72 -1.03
N VAL A 40 4.70 12.65 -0.52
CA VAL A 40 4.01 11.37 -0.32
C VAL A 40 3.24 11.04 -1.59
N ILE A 41 3.44 9.85 -2.14
CA ILE A 41 2.67 9.34 -3.28
C ILE A 41 1.96 8.07 -2.86
N ALA A 42 0.63 8.10 -2.79
CA ALA A 42 -0.17 6.92 -2.47
C ALA A 42 -0.62 6.19 -3.74
N VAL A 43 -0.35 4.89 -3.81
CA VAL A 43 -0.78 4.03 -4.93
C VAL A 43 -2.25 3.66 -4.75
N LEU A 44 -3.10 4.16 -5.64
CA LEU A 44 -4.53 3.88 -5.59
C LEU A 44 -4.86 2.51 -6.19
N LYS A 45 -5.92 1.84 -5.72
CA LYS A 45 -6.91 2.36 -4.73
C LYS A 45 -6.66 1.87 -3.30
N GLY A 46 -5.98 0.75 -3.12
CA GLY A 46 -5.89 0.04 -1.85
C GLY A 46 -5.31 0.85 -0.69
N SER A 47 -4.28 1.64 -0.97
CA SER A 47 -3.53 2.34 0.07
C SER A 47 -4.22 3.57 0.68
N PHE A 48 -5.35 4.04 0.14
CA PHE A 48 -5.85 5.38 0.46
C PHE A 48 -6.18 5.60 1.95
N VAL A 49 -6.70 4.58 2.64
CA VAL A 49 -7.00 4.67 4.09
C VAL A 49 -5.71 4.73 4.89
N PHE A 50 -4.78 3.81 4.60
CA PHE A 50 -3.46 3.78 5.22
C PHE A 50 -2.70 5.09 5.00
N ALA A 51 -2.66 5.60 3.77
CA ALA A 51 -2.02 6.87 3.44
C ALA A 51 -2.65 8.02 4.23
N ALA A 52 -3.99 8.09 4.32
CA ALA A 52 -4.68 9.15 5.06
C ALA A 52 -4.40 9.13 6.57
N ASP A 53 -4.27 7.95 7.18
CA ASP A 53 -3.89 7.82 8.58
C ASP A 53 -2.40 8.11 8.80
N LEU A 54 -1.53 7.61 7.91
CA LEU A 54 -0.08 7.81 8.02
C LEU A 54 0.31 9.28 7.86
N ILE A 55 -0.28 10.04 6.93
CA ILE A 55 0.04 11.48 6.80
C ILE A 55 -0.38 12.29 8.03
N ARG A 56 -1.44 11.87 8.76
CA ARG A 56 -1.81 12.49 10.04
C ARG A 56 -0.81 12.12 11.12
N ALA A 57 -0.37 10.87 11.20
CA ALA A 57 0.69 10.46 12.11
C ALA A 57 2.02 11.18 11.82
N LEU A 58 2.36 11.40 10.54
CA LEU A 58 3.53 12.18 10.12
C LEU A 58 3.44 13.64 10.61
N HIS A 59 2.25 14.24 10.59
CA HIS A 59 2.01 15.57 11.14
C HIS A 59 2.31 15.63 12.65
N ASP A 60 1.86 14.63 13.40
CA ASP A 60 2.07 14.57 14.85
C ASP A 60 3.55 14.54 15.24
N VAL A 61 4.41 14.00 14.37
CA VAL A 61 5.87 13.94 14.57
C VAL A 61 6.63 15.06 13.83
N GLY A 62 5.93 16.07 13.32
CA GLY A 62 6.52 17.32 12.82
C GLY A 62 6.82 17.35 11.31
N LEU A 63 6.31 16.42 10.51
CA LEU A 63 6.39 16.47 9.05
C LEU A 63 5.12 17.03 8.42
N ALA A 64 5.28 17.82 7.36
CA ALA A 64 4.16 18.36 6.58
C ALA A 64 4.42 18.15 5.08
N PRO A 65 4.32 16.90 4.58
CA PRO A 65 4.58 16.61 3.18
C PRO A 65 3.45 17.08 2.26
N GLU A 66 3.79 17.35 1.00
CA GLU A 66 2.79 17.35 -0.07
C GLU A 66 2.31 15.92 -0.35
N VAL A 67 1.09 15.78 -0.87
CA VAL A 67 0.46 14.47 -1.12
C VAL A 67 -0.03 14.40 -2.56
N GLU A 68 0.33 13.31 -3.22
CA GLU A 68 -0.02 12.96 -4.60
C GLU A 68 -0.57 11.53 -4.67
N PHE A 69 -1.24 11.21 -5.76
CA PHE A 69 -1.81 9.89 -5.98
C PHE A 69 -1.41 9.33 -7.34
N LEU A 70 -0.98 8.07 -7.36
CA LEU A 70 -0.62 7.35 -8.57
C LEU A 70 -1.60 6.19 -8.75
N THR A 71 -2.18 6.03 -9.94
CA THR A 71 -3.01 4.84 -10.25
C THR A 71 -2.30 4.00 -11.29
N LEU A 72 -2.01 2.74 -10.93
CA LEU A 72 -1.37 1.77 -11.80
C LEU A 72 -2.31 0.62 -12.09
N SER A 73 -2.29 0.11 -13.33
CA SER A 73 -2.93 -1.14 -13.70
C SER A 73 -1.88 -2.21 -13.96
N SER A 74 -2.12 -3.41 -13.44
CA SER A 74 -1.41 -4.62 -13.88
C SER A 74 -2.21 -5.27 -15.01
N TYR A 75 -1.56 -5.56 -16.13
CA TYR A 75 -2.20 -6.37 -17.18
C TYR A 75 -2.44 -7.80 -16.65
N ARG A 76 -3.70 -8.12 -16.37
CA ARG A 76 -4.17 -9.48 -16.04
C ARG A 76 -4.68 -10.14 -17.32
N ASP A 77 -3.78 -10.59 -18.19
CA ASP A 77 -4.20 -11.56 -19.20
C ASP A 77 -4.49 -12.90 -18.50
N ALA A 78 -5.64 -13.50 -18.80
CA ALA A 78 -6.24 -14.62 -18.08
C ALA A 78 -5.43 -15.94 -18.06
N ARG A 79 -4.18 -15.94 -18.54
CA ARG A 79 -3.28 -17.10 -18.57
C ARG A 79 -1.87 -16.85 -18.02
N ALA A 80 -1.45 -15.60 -17.81
CA ALA A 80 -0.22 -15.23 -17.11
C ALA A 80 -0.19 -13.70 -16.92
N SER A 81 0.33 -13.21 -15.79
CA SER A 81 0.67 -11.79 -15.68
C SER A 81 1.75 -11.47 -16.73
N SER A 82 1.45 -10.66 -17.73
CA SER A 82 2.44 -10.24 -18.75
C SER A 82 3.57 -9.38 -18.14
N GLY A 83 3.46 -9.02 -16.87
CA GLY A 83 4.43 -8.20 -16.13
C GLY A 83 4.37 -6.72 -16.49
N GLN A 84 3.54 -6.33 -17.46
CA GLN A 84 3.39 -4.94 -17.87
C GLN A 84 2.47 -4.20 -16.90
N VAL A 85 3.02 -3.14 -16.31
CA VAL A 85 2.31 -2.17 -15.48
C VAL A 85 2.11 -0.91 -16.31
N ALA A 86 0.91 -0.34 -16.32
CA ALA A 86 0.60 0.90 -17.01
C ALA A 86 0.12 1.98 -16.03
N VAL A 87 0.45 3.23 -16.33
CA VAL A 87 -0.03 4.40 -15.57
C VAL A 87 -1.43 4.75 -16.08
N LEU A 88 -2.44 4.67 -15.21
CA LEU A 88 -3.81 5.11 -15.51
C LEU A 88 -4.02 6.57 -15.12
N ARG A 89 -3.43 6.98 -14.01
CA ARG A 89 -3.38 8.37 -13.55
C ARG A 89 -2.01 8.63 -12.98
N ASP A 90 -1.35 9.63 -13.53
CA ASP A 90 -0.01 10.03 -13.15
C ASP A 90 -0.03 11.10 -12.05
N VAL A 91 1.13 11.34 -11.44
CA VAL A 91 1.35 12.48 -10.54
C VAL A 91 1.54 13.77 -11.33
N GLU A 92 1.01 14.88 -10.81
CA GLU A 92 1.09 16.19 -11.47
C GLU A 92 2.27 17.02 -10.95
N THR A 93 2.61 16.84 -9.67
CA THR A 93 3.73 17.52 -9.01
C THR A 93 5.10 17.04 -9.50
N ASP A 94 6.05 17.96 -9.68
CA ASP A 94 7.44 17.63 -10.03
C ASP A 94 8.14 16.91 -8.87
N VAL A 95 8.73 15.76 -9.18
CA VAL A 95 9.44 14.89 -8.23
C VAL A 95 10.94 15.19 -8.19
N ARG A 96 11.47 16.01 -9.10
CA ARG A 96 12.91 16.23 -9.26
C ARG A 96 13.55 16.80 -8.00
N GLY A 97 14.61 16.14 -7.51
CA GLY A 97 15.37 16.55 -6.33
C GLY A 97 14.65 16.36 -4.99
N ARG A 98 13.46 15.76 -4.99
CA ARG A 98 12.67 15.48 -3.78
C ARG A 98 12.92 14.08 -3.25
N ASP A 99 12.75 13.90 -1.95
CA ASP A 99 12.50 12.56 -1.42
C ASP A 99 11.04 12.21 -1.61
N VAL A 100 10.81 11.04 -2.17
CA VAL A 100 9.47 10.49 -2.37
C VAL A 100 9.26 9.35 -1.40
N LEU A 101 8.16 9.38 -0.66
CA LEU A 101 7.63 8.24 0.09
C LEU A 101 6.47 7.64 -0.71
N LEU A 102 6.74 6.52 -1.37
CA LEU A 102 5.75 5.75 -2.10
C LEU A 102 5.01 4.83 -1.11
N ILE A 103 3.70 5.02 -0.99
CA ILE A 103 2.83 4.27 -0.08
C ILE A 103 1.99 3.28 -0.88
N ASP A 104 1.97 2.02 -0.46
CA ASP A 104 1.05 1.00 -1.00
C ASP A 104 0.42 0.16 0.13
N ASP A 105 -0.69 -0.53 -0.14
CA ASP A 105 -1.34 -1.37 0.87
C ASP A 105 -0.57 -2.68 1.11
N ILE A 106 -0.14 -3.38 0.05
CA ILE A 106 0.47 -4.70 0.16
C ILE A 106 1.69 -4.83 -0.76
N LEU A 107 2.84 -5.18 -0.19
CA LEU A 107 3.97 -5.69 -0.95
C LEU A 107 3.92 -7.23 -1.05
N GLU A 108 3.41 -7.74 -2.18
CA GLU A 108 3.33 -9.17 -2.50
C GLU A 108 4.28 -9.55 -3.66
N SER A 109 3.87 -9.36 -4.92
CA SER A 109 4.76 -9.65 -6.06
C SER A 109 5.88 -8.62 -6.25
N GLY A 110 5.66 -7.39 -5.78
CA GLY A 110 6.59 -6.26 -5.92
C GLY A 110 6.58 -5.55 -7.27
N ARG A 111 5.87 -6.06 -8.28
CA ARG A 111 5.91 -5.49 -9.64
C ARG A 111 5.40 -4.05 -9.70
N THR A 112 4.26 -3.76 -9.06
CA THR A 112 3.66 -2.43 -9.02
C THR A 112 4.60 -1.40 -8.40
N LEU A 113 5.12 -1.72 -7.21
CA LEU A 113 6.04 -0.86 -6.46
C LEU A 113 7.38 -0.69 -7.16
N ALA A 114 7.92 -1.74 -7.78
CA ALA A 114 9.16 -1.65 -8.56
C ALA A 114 8.99 -0.72 -9.76
N PHE A 115 7.91 -0.90 -10.53
CA PHE A 115 7.60 -0.02 -11.66
C PHE A 115 7.46 1.44 -11.22
N ALA A 116 6.70 1.71 -10.15
CA ALA A 116 6.52 3.07 -9.62
C ALA A 116 7.86 3.67 -9.15
N LYS A 117 8.67 2.89 -8.43
CA LYS A 117 9.97 3.31 -7.93
C LYS A 117 10.91 3.68 -9.07
N ASP A 118 11.01 2.84 -10.09
CA ASP A 118 11.84 3.08 -11.28
C ASP A 118 11.35 4.30 -12.07
N LEU A 119 10.03 4.44 -12.24
CA LEU A 119 9.41 5.58 -12.92
C LEU A 119 9.78 6.91 -12.22
N LEU A 120 9.65 6.96 -10.90
CA LEU A 120 9.92 8.17 -10.11
C LEU A 120 11.42 8.49 -10.05
N ALA A 121 12.27 7.47 -9.93
CA ALA A 121 13.73 7.62 -9.99
C ALA A 121 14.17 8.16 -11.35
N ALA A 122 13.64 7.62 -12.46
CA ALA A 122 13.94 8.09 -13.81
C ALA A 122 13.52 9.55 -14.06
N ARG A 123 12.53 10.07 -13.32
CA ARG A 123 12.10 11.48 -13.37
C ARG A 123 12.97 12.42 -12.52
N GLY A 124 13.96 11.88 -11.82
CA GLY A 124 14.95 12.64 -11.07
C GLY A 124 14.61 12.83 -9.60
N ALA A 125 13.75 11.99 -9.01
CA ALA A 125 13.60 11.93 -7.56
C ALA A 125 14.97 11.68 -6.90
N ARG A 126 15.26 12.39 -5.80
CA ARG A 126 16.54 12.26 -5.08
C ARG A 126 16.65 10.90 -4.39
N ARG A 127 15.55 10.46 -3.80
CA ARG A 127 15.39 9.17 -3.13
C ARG A 127 13.94 8.73 -3.27
N VAL A 128 13.71 7.45 -3.50
CA VAL A 128 12.37 6.87 -3.47
C VAL A 128 12.34 5.79 -2.38
N LEU A 129 11.73 6.15 -1.26
CA LEU A 129 11.45 5.28 -0.12
C LEU A 129 10.10 4.60 -0.33
N VAL A 130 9.98 3.35 0.09
CA VAL A 130 8.77 2.54 -0.03
C VAL A 130 8.23 2.23 1.36
N CYS A 131 6.98 2.58 1.62
CA CYS A 131 6.26 2.24 2.83
C CYS A 131 5.04 1.40 2.47
N VAL A 132 4.91 0.22 3.08
CA VAL A 132 3.75 -0.65 2.87
C VAL A 132 3.09 -1.01 4.18
N LEU A 133 1.76 -1.09 4.17
CA LEU A 133 1.02 -1.53 5.34
C LEU A 133 1.30 -3.02 5.61
N LEU A 134 1.21 -3.87 4.60
CA LEU A 134 1.43 -5.31 4.71
C LEU A 134 2.57 -5.79 3.82
N GLU A 135 3.40 -6.68 4.35
CA GLU A 135 4.41 -7.38 3.59
C GLU A 135 4.19 -8.90 3.58
N LYS A 136 4.07 -9.48 2.37
CA LYS A 136 4.05 -10.94 2.17
C LYS A 136 5.38 -11.39 1.54
N SER A 137 6.25 -12.04 2.31
CA SER A 137 7.61 -12.39 1.88
C SER A 137 7.66 -13.51 0.82
N ASN A 138 6.66 -14.39 0.77
CA ASN A 138 6.76 -15.66 0.03
C ASN A 138 6.37 -15.58 -1.47
N LYS A 139 6.04 -14.39 -2.00
CA LYS A 139 5.47 -14.23 -3.35
C LYS A 139 6.20 -13.23 -4.25
N ARG A 140 7.43 -12.84 -3.90
CA ARG A 140 8.22 -11.87 -4.68
C ARG A 140 8.45 -12.37 -6.11
N ALA A 141 8.14 -11.52 -7.08
CA ALA A 141 8.42 -11.76 -8.50
C ALA A 141 9.56 -10.87 -9.04
N VAL A 142 9.94 -9.84 -8.29
CA VAL A 142 11.03 -8.90 -8.60
C VAL A 142 11.78 -8.56 -7.31
N GLN A 143 13.02 -8.11 -7.45
CA GLN A 143 13.84 -7.67 -6.32
C GLN A 143 13.41 -6.26 -5.89
N ILE A 144 12.65 -6.19 -4.79
CA ILE A 144 12.27 -4.94 -4.14
C ILE A 144 12.11 -5.18 -2.65
N THR A 145 12.53 -4.19 -1.87
CA THR A 145 12.42 -4.15 -0.42
C THR A 145 11.67 -2.88 -0.04
N ALA A 146 10.72 -3.00 0.89
CA ALA A 146 10.12 -1.84 1.52
C ALA A 146 11.08 -1.28 2.57
N ASP A 147 11.23 0.04 2.60
CA ASP A 147 12.03 0.74 3.61
C ASP A 147 11.30 0.77 4.96
N PHE A 148 9.95 0.78 4.93
CA PHE A 148 9.10 0.76 6.11
C PHE A 148 7.94 -0.23 5.92
N VAL A 149 7.75 -1.12 6.89
CA VAL A 149 6.72 -2.16 6.84
C VAL A 149 5.82 -2.03 8.06
N GLY A 150 4.51 -1.88 7.84
CA GLY A 150 3.52 -1.89 8.92
C GLY A 150 3.48 -3.24 9.62
N PHE A 151 3.12 -4.29 8.89
CA PHE A 151 3.00 -5.63 9.43
C PHE A 151 3.51 -6.70 8.45
N ALA A 152 4.20 -7.69 9.00
CA ALA A 152 4.39 -8.95 8.28
C ALA A 152 3.04 -9.67 8.19
N CYS A 153 2.67 -10.10 6.98
CA CYS A 153 1.41 -10.77 6.72
C CYS A 153 1.67 -12.21 6.26
N PRO A 154 1.05 -13.22 6.93
CA PRO A 154 0.99 -14.57 6.39
C PRO A 154 0.30 -14.60 5.03
N ASP A 155 0.32 -15.74 4.34
CA ASP A 155 -0.33 -15.89 3.05
C ASP A 155 -1.85 -16.03 3.17
N TYR A 156 -2.51 -14.97 3.66
CA TYR A 156 -3.94 -14.86 3.78
C TYR A 156 -4.52 -13.96 2.70
N PHE A 157 -5.78 -14.21 2.35
CA PHE A 157 -6.56 -13.30 1.54
C PHE A 157 -7.11 -12.18 2.45
N VAL A 158 -6.47 -11.01 2.42
CA VAL A 158 -6.74 -9.89 3.34
C VAL A 158 -7.71 -8.86 2.74
N VAL A 159 -8.50 -8.23 3.60
CA VAL A 159 -9.48 -7.18 3.28
C VAL A 159 -9.53 -6.15 4.40
N GLY A 160 -10.20 -5.02 4.15
CA GLY A 160 -10.36 -3.98 5.16
C GLY A 160 -9.25 -2.95 5.13
N TYR A 161 -9.48 -1.83 5.81
CA TYR A 161 -8.53 -0.73 5.92
C TYR A 161 -7.96 -0.28 4.56
N GLY A 162 -8.86 -0.12 3.58
CA GLY A 162 -8.56 0.24 2.20
C GLY A 162 -8.46 -0.93 1.23
N MET A 163 -8.11 -2.14 1.68
CA MET A 163 -8.01 -3.36 0.86
C MET A 163 -9.40 -3.96 0.55
N ASP A 164 -9.55 -4.62 -0.60
CA ASP A 164 -10.83 -5.15 -1.07
C ASP A 164 -10.83 -6.57 -1.62
N VAL A 165 -12.03 -7.12 -1.70
CA VAL A 165 -12.37 -8.19 -2.64
C VAL A 165 -13.59 -7.79 -3.44
N ALA A 166 -13.49 -7.90 -4.77
CA ALA A 166 -14.57 -7.52 -5.68
C ALA A 166 -15.19 -6.14 -5.35
N HIS A 167 -14.34 -5.15 -5.02
CA HIS A 167 -14.75 -3.79 -4.65
C HIS A 167 -15.51 -3.64 -3.32
N ALA A 168 -15.57 -4.67 -2.49
CA ALA A 168 -16.17 -4.63 -1.15
C ALA A 168 -15.10 -4.62 -0.04
N PHE A 169 -15.52 -4.28 1.18
CA PHE A 169 -14.75 -4.36 2.45
C PHE A 169 -13.71 -3.27 2.73
N ARG A 170 -13.40 -2.38 1.79
CA ARG A 170 -12.41 -1.29 2.00
C ARG A 170 -12.67 -0.45 3.26
N GLN A 171 -13.94 -0.27 3.61
CA GLN A 171 -14.38 0.59 4.71
C GLN A 171 -14.22 -0.03 6.11
N LEU A 172 -13.84 -1.31 6.21
CA LEU A 172 -13.66 -1.91 7.53
C LEU A 172 -12.51 -1.20 8.27
N PRO A 173 -12.69 -0.88 9.56
CA PRO A 173 -11.70 -0.11 10.32
C PRO A 173 -10.49 -0.95 10.78
N PHE A 174 -10.49 -2.24 10.46
CA PHE A 174 -9.48 -3.21 10.82
C PHE A 174 -8.98 -3.94 9.56
N ILE A 175 -7.82 -4.59 9.68
CA ILE A 175 -7.33 -5.51 8.65
C ILE A 175 -7.87 -6.89 9.02
N GLY A 176 -8.65 -7.48 8.12
CA GLY A 176 -9.19 -8.83 8.27
C GLY A 176 -8.68 -9.76 7.19
N TYR A 177 -8.97 -11.05 7.36
CA TYR A 177 -8.78 -12.05 6.32
C TYR A 177 -10.03 -12.91 6.15
N ILE A 178 -10.17 -13.45 4.94
CA ILE A 178 -11.19 -14.44 4.61
C ILE A 178 -10.53 -15.81 4.74
N PRO A 179 -10.95 -16.66 5.69
CA PRO A 179 -10.47 -18.03 5.80
C PRO A 179 -10.73 -18.78 4.50
N GLU A 180 -9.80 -19.64 4.08
CA GLU A 180 -10.11 -20.61 3.04
C GLU A 180 -11.28 -21.48 3.53
N ALA A 181 -12.26 -21.72 2.66
CA ALA A 181 -13.30 -22.69 2.97
C ALA A 181 -12.61 -24.04 3.20
N THR A 182 -12.73 -24.60 4.41
CA THR A 182 -12.34 -25.98 4.66
C THR A 182 -13.11 -26.85 3.68
N ALA A 183 -12.38 -27.50 2.77
CA ALA A 183 -12.95 -28.57 1.96
C ALA A 183 -13.21 -29.75 2.90
N ASP A 184 -14.44 -29.86 3.38
CA ASP A 184 -14.95 -31.08 3.99
C ASP A 184 -15.13 -32.18 2.93
#